data_AF-F4D192-F1
#
_entry.id   AF-F4D192-F1
#
_cell.length_a   1.000
_cell.length_b   1.000
_cell.length_c   1.000
_cell.angle_alpha   90.00
_cell.angle_beta   90.00
_cell.angle_gamma   90.00
#
_symmetry.space_group_name_H-M   'P 1'
#
loop_
_entity.id
_entity.type
_entity.pdbx_description
1 polymer ?
#
loop_
_entity_poly.entity_id
_entity_poly.type
_entity_poly.pdbx_seq_one_letter_code
_entity_poly.pdbx_strand_id
1 'polypeptide(L)'
;MRIKTSQLIAVLQDLIRTAGNDPELPTLNAILLHTTRGHHGAEPGQVELFAGVSTNRYCVGHTYTWCSGQLSGPSLWSVRDAKNVVSVFKAARGKDKHDVHAVEIVRSAGEIVIREDPNLIDEGVSLAFGERDAGDFPARGVYRHLDIEQPTTKLEVDAGVSRFVDATPATDISPSVLAPFLAVANRRGEPVRLYRTHQWVPILVQMGEAYRGVLMTVRTDDPVEHQERPTSDLYPPDLDDPRWAPKGDATTETEDWQQLDLGVEGDDDSADDSADELEDGPE
;
A
#
# COMPACT_ATOMS: atom_id res chain seq x y z
N MET A 1 3.57 21.37 -15.07
CA MET A 1 3.51 19.89 -15.09
C MET A 1 2.08 19.47 -15.40
N ARG A 2 1.86 18.36 -16.09
CA ARG A 2 0.54 17.79 -16.38
C ARG A 2 0.42 16.37 -15.83
N ILE A 3 -0.76 16.00 -15.34
CA ILE A 3 -1.05 14.71 -14.70
C ILE A 3 -2.53 14.33 -14.93
N LYS A 4 -2.85 13.04 -15.09
CA LYS A 4 -4.25 12.62 -15.16
C LYS A 4 -4.97 12.96 -13.86
N THR A 5 -6.19 13.45 -13.98
CA THR A 5 -6.97 13.89 -12.82
C THR A 5 -7.28 12.74 -11.86
N SER A 6 -7.56 11.55 -12.41
CA SER A 6 -7.76 10.33 -11.63
C SER A 6 -6.53 9.98 -10.77
N GLN A 7 -5.34 10.07 -11.36
CA GLN A 7 -4.07 9.80 -10.69
C GLN A 7 -3.74 10.84 -9.62
N LEU A 8 -3.94 12.13 -9.91
CA LEU A 8 -3.77 13.19 -8.91
C LEU A 8 -4.69 12.96 -7.71
N ILE A 9 -5.97 12.68 -7.94
CA ILE A 9 -6.95 12.44 -6.88
C ILE A 9 -6.51 11.24 -6.02
N ALA A 10 -6.08 10.14 -6.63
CA ALA A 10 -5.63 8.95 -5.91
C ALA A 10 -4.44 9.27 -5.01
N VAL A 11 -3.39 9.90 -5.56
CA VAL A 11 -2.19 10.31 -4.82
C VAL A 11 -2.57 11.19 -3.63
N LEU A 12 -3.39 12.22 -3.84
CA LEU A 12 -3.80 13.13 -2.76
C LEU A 12 -4.62 12.40 -1.70
N GLN A 13 -5.55 11.53 -2.09
CA GLN A 13 -6.38 10.77 -1.14
C GLN A 13 -5.55 9.84 -0.25
N ASP A 14 -4.53 9.19 -0.80
CA ASP A 14 -3.64 8.32 -0.03
C ASP A 14 -2.81 9.12 0.99
N LEU A 15 -2.23 10.24 0.56
CA LEU A 15 -1.43 11.09 1.43
C LEU A 15 -2.27 11.78 2.52
N ILE A 16 -3.49 12.22 2.21
CA ILE A 16 -4.40 12.82 3.19
C ILE A 16 -4.67 11.86 4.37
N ARG A 17 -4.67 10.54 4.14
CA ARG A 17 -4.93 9.53 5.19
C ARG A 17 -3.77 9.33 6.16
N THR A 18 -2.55 9.69 5.75
CA THR A 18 -1.33 9.50 6.55
C THR A 18 -0.74 10.82 7.07
N ALA A 19 -1.31 11.96 6.68
CA ALA A 19 -1.02 13.27 7.25
C ALA A 19 -1.57 13.43 8.68
N GLY A 20 -0.83 14.12 9.54
CA GLY A 20 -1.24 14.41 10.92
C GLY A 20 -2.32 15.49 11.00
N ASN A 21 -3.09 15.47 12.08
CA ASN A 21 -4.07 16.52 12.42
C ASN A 21 -3.82 17.11 13.82
N ASP A 22 -2.62 16.91 14.36
CA ASP A 22 -2.25 17.33 15.70
C ASP A 22 -2.15 18.87 15.80
N PRO A 23 -2.95 19.53 16.67
CA PRO A 23 -2.86 20.97 16.90
C PRO A 23 -1.49 21.46 17.38
N GLU A 24 -0.72 20.61 18.07
CA GLU A 24 0.62 20.95 18.56
C GLU A 24 1.68 20.91 17.45
N LEU A 25 1.38 20.20 16.35
CA LEU A 25 2.28 20.02 15.21
C LEU A 25 1.54 20.32 13.88
N PRO A 26 1.12 21.57 13.66
CA PRO A 26 0.35 21.96 12.49
C PRO A 26 1.12 21.81 11.17
N THR A 27 2.45 21.66 11.22
CA THR A 27 3.30 21.33 10.07
C THR A 27 3.04 19.92 9.53
N LEU A 28 2.52 19.00 10.34
CA LEU A 28 2.16 17.65 9.92
C LEU A 28 0.80 17.57 9.24
N ASN A 29 -0.02 18.63 9.36
CA ASN A 29 -1.27 18.81 8.61
C ASN A 29 -0.97 19.32 7.18
N ALA A 30 -0.07 18.60 6.52
CA ALA A 30 0.39 18.91 5.18
C ALA A 30 0.92 17.66 4.47
N ILE A 31 1.02 17.76 3.14
CA ILE A 31 1.59 16.74 2.26
C ILE A 31 2.70 17.39 1.43
N LEU A 32 3.88 16.77 1.40
CA LEU A 32 5.01 17.24 0.60
C LEU A 32 4.97 16.53 -0.76
N LEU A 33 4.88 17.32 -1.83
CA LEU A 33 4.76 16.86 -3.21
C LEU A 33 5.98 17.32 -4.02
N HIS A 34 6.44 16.52 -4.96
CA HIS A 34 7.55 16.87 -5.83
C HIS A 34 7.52 16.04 -7.12
N THR A 35 8.31 16.45 -8.10
CA THR A 35 8.58 15.64 -9.29
C THR A 35 9.97 15.05 -9.23
N THR A 36 10.11 13.82 -9.71
CA THR A 36 11.38 13.11 -9.81
C THR A 36 11.41 12.24 -11.07
N ARG A 37 12.53 11.56 -11.33
CA ARG A 37 12.63 10.54 -12.37
C ARG A 37 12.83 9.17 -11.76
N GLY A 38 12.09 8.18 -12.25
CA GLY A 38 12.15 6.82 -11.73
C GLY A 38 11.55 5.79 -12.70
N HIS A 39 11.58 4.53 -12.30
CA HIS A 39 10.99 3.44 -13.08
C HIS A 39 9.49 3.33 -12.80
N HIS A 40 8.71 2.94 -13.81
CA HIS A 40 7.27 2.73 -13.69
C HIS A 40 6.84 1.50 -14.49
N GLY A 41 6.39 0.45 -13.80
CA GLY A 41 6.06 -0.82 -14.42
C GLY A 41 7.25 -1.42 -15.18
N ALA A 42 6.99 -1.97 -16.36
CA ALA A 42 7.99 -2.60 -17.22
C ALA A 42 8.63 -1.64 -18.26
N GLU A 43 8.31 -0.34 -18.22
CA GLU A 43 8.81 0.62 -19.20
C GLU A 43 10.33 0.78 -19.12
N PRO A 44 11.06 0.67 -20.24
CA PRO A 44 12.50 0.82 -20.24
C PRO A 44 12.90 2.29 -20.00
N GLY A 45 13.77 2.50 -19.01
CA GLY A 45 14.31 3.82 -18.67
C GLY A 45 13.55 4.54 -17.56
N GLN A 46 13.96 5.78 -17.26
CA GLN A 46 13.34 6.58 -16.21
C GLN A 46 12.30 7.55 -16.79
N VAL A 47 11.07 7.46 -16.28
CA VAL A 47 9.97 8.38 -16.61
C VAL A 47 9.84 9.47 -15.55
N GLU A 48 9.10 10.52 -15.87
CA GLU A 48 8.76 11.57 -14.90
C GLU A 48 7.65 11.09 -13.97
N LEU A 49 7.89 11.24 -12.66
CA LEU A 49 6.99 10.81 -11.62
C LEU A 49 6.57 12.01 -10.77
N PHE A 50 5.29 12.07 -10.45
CA PHE A 50 4.74 12.92 -9.43
C PHE A 50 4.64 12.10 -8.14
N ALA A 51 5.45 12.46 -7.15
CA ALA A 51 5.58 11.73 -5.90
C ALA A 51 5.20 12.61 -4.72
N GLY A 52 4.74 11.97 -3.65
CA GLY A 52 4.39 12.67 -2.43
C GLY A 52 4.64 11.85 -1.19
N VAL A 53 4.80 12.56 -0.07
CA VAL A 53 5.00 11.99 1.25
C VAL A 53 4.20 12.75 2.29
N SER A 54 3.70 12.04 3.30
CA SER A 54 3.01 12.62 4.44
C SER A 54 3.21 11.77 5.69
N THR A 55 2.99 12.34 6.87
CA THR A 55 3.19 11.65 8.14
C THR A 55 2.35 12.23 9.26
N ASN A 56 2.01 11.40 10.24
CA ASN A 56 1.35 11.79 11.49
C ASN A 56 2.23 11.49 12.73
N ARG A 57 3.55 11.38 12.56
CA ARG A 57 4.58 10.88 13.52
C ARG A 57 4.61 9.37 13.70
N TYR A 58 3.46 8.71 13.64
CA TYR A 58 3.35 7.28 13.91
C TYR A 58 3.40 6.44 12.63
N CYS A 59 2.92 7.01 11.53
CA CYS A 59 3.05 6.43 10.20
C CYS A 59 3.59 7.45 9.20
N VAL A 60 4.23 6.92 8.17
CA VAL A 60 4.62 7.65 6.95
C VAL A 60 3.89 7.00 5.79
N GLY A 61 3.23 7.81 4.96
CA GLY A 61 2.73 7.39 3.65
C GLY A 61 3.52 8.06 2.54
N HIS A 62 3.92 7.27 1.56
CA HIS A 62 4.59 7.71 0.34
C HIS A 62 3.91 7.05 -0.86
N THR A 63 3.65 7.83 -1.89
CA THR A 63 3.05 7.31 -3.12
C THR A 63 3.56 8.10 -4.32
N TYR A 64 3.43 7.53 -5.50
CA TYR A 64 3.78 8.20 -6.74
C TYR A 64 2.88 7.78 -7.89
N THR A 65 2.90 8.57 -8.96
CA THR A 65 2.25 8.23 -10.22
C THR A 65 2.99 8.90 -11.37
N TRP A 66 2.69 8.51 -12.59
CA TRP A 66 3.30 9.09 -13.78
C TRP A 66 2.76 10.50 -14.05
N CYS A 67 3.62 11.38 -14.55
CA CYS A 67 3.25 12.72 -14.99
C CYS A 67 4.06 13.13 -16.23
N SER A 68 3.71 14.27 -16.82
CA SER A 68 4.52 14.92 -17.85
C SER A 68 4.94 16.33 -17.44
N GLY A 69 6.20 16.66 -17.70
CA GLY A 69 6.86 17.85 -17.18
C GLY A 69 7.20 17.75 -15.69
N GLN A 70 7.77 18.83 -15.17
CA GLN A 70 8.27 18.90 -13.79
C GLN A 70 7.63 20.06 -13.03
N LEU A 71 7.57 19.92 -11.71
CA LEU A 71 7.37 21.04 -10.82
C LEU A 71 8.69 21.81 -10.70
N SER A 72 8.60 23.13 -10.48
CA SER A 72 9.79 23.98 -10.29
C SER A 72 10.55 23.70 -8.98
N GLY A 73 10.03 22.83 -8.13
CA GLY A 73 10.64 22.36 -6.89
C GLY A 73 9.64 21.58 -6.03
N PRO A 74 10.06 21.11 -4.83
CA PRO A 74 9.15 20.55 -3.84
C PRO A 74 8.09 21.55 -3.41
N SER A 75 6.90 21.05 -3.10
CA SER A 75 5.73 21.84 -2.82
C SER A 75 4.96 21.27 -1.63
N LEU A 76 4.71 22.11 -0.61
CA LEU A 76 4.03 21.69 0.61
C LEU A 76 2.59 22.21 0.63
N TRP A 77 1.64 21.30 0.58
CA TRP A 77 0.21 21.63 0.53
C TRP A 77 -0.44 21.30 1.86
N SER A 78 -1.35 22.16 2.33
CA SER A 78 -2.15 21.81 3.52
C SER A 78 -3.12 20.66 3.19
N VAL A 79 -3.49 19.85 4.17
CA VAL A 79 -4.52 18.80 3.96
C VAL A 79 -5.85 19.41 3.55
N ARG A 80 -6.17 20.62 4.03
CA ARG A 80 -7.38 21.35 3.64
C ARG A 80 -7.37 21.64 2.14
N ASP A 81 -6.28 22.20 1.63
CA ASP A 81 -6.21 22.59 0.22
C ASP A 81 -6.15 21.33 -0.67
N ALA A 82 -5.43 20.28 -0.26
CA ALA A 82 -5.45 18.99 -0.92
C ALA A 82 -6.87 18.37 -0.99
N LYS A 83 -7.65 18.47 0.10
CA LYS A 83 -9.07 18.06 0.09
C LYS A 83 -9.90 18.90 -0.86
N ASN A 84 -9.67 20.21 -0.93
CA ASN A 84 -10.36 21.09 -1.88
C ASN A 84 -10.04 20.71 -3.33
N VAL A 85 -8.78 20.41 -3.65
CA VAL A 85 -8.36 19.89 -4.97
C VAL A 85 -9.11 18.61 -5.30
N VAL A 86 -9.11 17.63 -4.38
CA VAL A 86 -9.83 16.36 -4.57
C VAL A 86 -11.32 16.62 -4.83
N SER A 87 -11.98 17.46 -4.03
CA SER A 87 -13.41 17.74 -4.19
C SER A 87 -13.74 18.43 -5.51
N VAL A 88 -13.00 19.49 -5.86
CA VAL A 88 -13.21 20.27 -7.09
C VAL A 88 -13.00 19.41 -8.33
N PHE A 89 -11.87 18.71 -8.42
CA PHE A 89 -11.51 17.96 -9.62
C PHE A 89 -12.19 16.60 -9.70
N LYS A 90 -12.65 16.01 -8.59
CA LYS A 90 -13.54 14.84 -8.63
C LYS A 90 -14.90 15.19 -9.24
N ALA A 91 -15.44 16.37 -8.92
CA ALA A 91 -16.69 16.84 -9.52
C ALA A 91 -16.50 17.16 -11.02
N ALA A 92 -15.38 17.78 -11.39
CA ALA A 92 -15.04 18.08 -12.77
C ALA A 92 -14.87 16.80 -13.62
N ARG A 93 -14.13 15.81 -13.10
CA ARG A 93 -13.93 14.49 -13.74
C ARG A 93 -15.23 13.69 -13.91
N GLY A 94 -16.22 13.85 -13.03
CA GLY A 94 -17.48 13.08 -13.10
C GLY A 94 -18.22 13.18 -14.44
N LYS A 95 -17.83 14.12 -15.30
CA LYS A 95 -18.35 14.32 -16.65
C LYS A 95 -17.53 13.61 -17.75
N ASP A 96 -16.34 13.11 -17.44
CA ASP A 96 -15.46 12.37 -18.35
C ASP A 96 -15.60 10.85 -18.12
N LYS A 97 -16.11 10.14 -19.14
CA LYS A 97 -16.30 8.69 -19.11
C LYS A 97 -15.07 7.90 -19.58
N HIS A 98 -14.08 8.57 -20.19
CA HIS A 98 -12.96 7.91 -20.87
C HIS A 98 -11.62 8.05 -20.14
N ASP A 99 -11.59 8.69 -18.97
CA ASP A 99 -10.39 8.91 -18.16
C ASP A 99 -9.24 9.61 -18.93
N VAL A 100 -9.64 10.53 -19.82
CA VAL A 100 -8.74 11.36 -20.62
C VAL A 100 -8.46 12.69 -19.90
N HIS A 101 -9.30 13.05 -18.93
CA HIS A 101 -9.19 14.26 -18.15
C HIS A 101 -7.88 14.35 -17.38
N ALA A 102 -7.16 15.44 -17.61
CA ALA A 102 -5.90 15.77 -16.95
C ALA A 102 -5.96 17.19 -16.42
N VAL A 103 -5.03 17.50 -15.52
CA VAL A 103 -4.81 18.85 -15.02
C VAL A 103 -3.37 19.27 -15.26
N GLU A 104 -3.19 20.56 -15.47
CA GLU A 104 -1.92 21.24 -15.38
C GLU A 104 -1.76 21.85 -13.99
N ILE A 105 -0.60 21.62 -13.39
CA ILE A 105 -0.17 22.21 -12.12
C ILE A 105 0.98 23.17 -12.41
N VAL A 106 0.77 24.43 -12.01
CA VAL A 106 1.72 25.52 -12.14
C VAL A 106 2.02 26.07 -10.74
N ARG A 107 3.30 26.27 -10.47
CA ARG A 107 3.79 26.87 -9.22
C ARG A 107 4.45 28.21 -9.54
N SER A 108 3.95 29.29 -8.95
CA SER A 108 4.45 30.64 -9.19
C SER A 108 4.38 31.48 -7.91
N ALA A 109 5.48 32.11 -7.51
CA ALA A 109 5.53 33.10 -6.42
C ALA A 109 4.85 32.68 -5.09
N GLY A 110 4.96 31.40 -4.70
CA GLY A 110 4.34 30.89 -3.47
C GLY A 110 2.84 30.58 -3.60
N GLU A 111 2.32 30.52 -4.82
CA GLU A 111 0.98 30.07 -5.16
C GLU A 111 1.05 28.82 -6.03
N ILE A 112 0.09 27.92 -5.80
CA ILE A 112 -0.17 26.76 -6.63
C ILE A 112 -1.47 26.99 -7.38
N VAL A 113 -1.40 26.86 -8.70
CA VAL A 113 -2.56 26.93 -9.60
C VAL A 113 -2.72 25.58 -10.28
N ILE A 114 -3.90 25.00 -10.16
CA ILE A 114 -4.29 23.76 -10.82
C ILE A 114 -5.45 24.06 -11.74
N ARG A 115 -5.32 23.69 -13.01
CA ARG A 115 -6.35 23.92 -14.02
C ARG A 115 -6.53 22.70 -14.91
N GLU A 116 -7.73 22.54 -15.46
CA GLU A 116 -7.99 21.48 -16.44
C GLU A 116 -7.11 21.63 -17.69
N ASP A 117 -6.72 20.50 -18.27
CA ASP A 117 -6.00 20.46 -19.54
C ASP A 117 -6.31 19.14 -20.29
N PRO A 118 -6.99 19.17 -21.46
CA PRO A 118 -7.62 20.35 -22.05
C PRO A 118 -8.87 20.76 -21.26
N ASN A 119 -9.30 22.01 -21.41
CA ASN A 119 -10.60 22.45 -20.91
C ASN A 119 -11.69 21.65 -21.65
N LEU A 120 -12.28 20.66 -20.97
CA LEU A 120 -13.32 19.82 -21.57
C LEU A 120 -14.67 20.55 -21.65
N ILE A 121 -14.89 21.58 -20.81
CA ILE A 121 -16.15 22.33 -20.72
C ILE A 121 -15.87 23.82 -20.43
N ASP A 122 -16.45 24.70 -21.23
CA ASP A 122 -16.40 26.18 -21.08
C ASP A 122 -14.98 26.74 -20.82
N GLU A 123 -14.81 27.63 -19.84
CA GLU A 123 -13.52 28.24 -19.45
C GLU A 123 -12.59 27.27 -18.70
N GLY A 124 -13.06 26.06 -18.38
CA GLY A 124 -12.35 25.07 -17.58
C GLY A 124 -12.39 25.36 -16.07
N VAL A 125 -12.19 24.32 -15.27
CA VAL A 125 -12.08 24.43 -13.81
C VAL A 125 -10.65 24.79 -13.42
N SER A 126 -10.50 25.81 -12.58
CA SER A 126 -9.23 26.22 -12.00
C SER A 126 -9.36 26.43 -10.49
N LEU A 127 -8.31 26.07 -9.76
CA LEU A 127 -8.20 26.26 -8.32
C LEU A 127 -6.80 26.79 -7.99
N ALA A 128 -6.75 27.86 -7.19
CA ALA A 128 -5.50 28.43 -6.71
C ALA A 128 -5.48 28.48 -5.18
N PHE A 129 -4.30 28.26 -4.59
CA PHE A 129 -4.09 28.40 -3.15
C PHE A 129 -2.63 28.71 -2.82
N GLY A 130 -2.43 29.35 -1.65
CA GLY A 130 -1.11 29.65 -1.13
C GLY A 130 -0.33 28.39 -0.74
N GLU A 131 0.91 28.32 -1.18
CA GLU A 131 1.85 27.26 -0.84
C GLU A 131 2.45 27.48 0.55
N ARG A 132 2.70 26.40 1.29
CA ARG A 132 3.48 26.45 2.53
C ARG A 132 4.98 26.30 2.25
N ASP A 133 5.82 26.77 3.16
CA ASP A 133 7.26 26.55 3.04
C ASP A 133 7.58 25.05 3.13
N ALA A 134 8.19 24.49 2.08
CA ALA A 134 8.60 23.09 2.05
C ALA A 134 9.63 22.75 3.15
N GLY A 135 10.37 23.74 3.66
CA GLY A 135 11.30 23.59 4.79
C GLY A 135 10.60 23.25 6.12
N ASP A 136 9.31 23.54 6.26
CA ASP A 136 8.53 23.20 7.47
C ASP A 136 8.28 21.69 7.61
N PHE A 137 8.39 20.93 6.51
CA PHE A 137 8.14 19.50 6.52
C PHE A 137 9.39 18.74 6.99
N PRO A 138 9.27 17.76 7.91
CA PRO A 138 10.41 17.02 8.46
C PRO A 138 10.98 15.96 7.48
N ALA A 139 11.22 16.34 6.22
CA ALA A 139 11.56 15.46 5.11
C ALA A 139 12.75 14.54 5.42
N ARG A 140 13.85 15.07 5.96
CA ARG A 140 15.06 14.29 6.25
C ARG A 140 14.81 13.12 7.20
N GLY A 141 14.01 13.34 8.24
CA GLY A 141 13.65 12.29 9.19
C GLY A 141 12.77 11.23 8.53
N VAL A 142 11.77 11.68 7.78
CA VAL A 142 10.78 10.84 7.10
C VAL A 142 11.43 9.95 6.03
N TYR A 143 12.22 10.52 5.11
CA TYR A 143 12.86 9.77 4.03
C TYR A 143 13.90 8.77 4.55
N ARG A 144 14.62 9.08 5.64
CA ARG A 144 15.53 8.13 6.27
C ARG A 144 14.83 6.85 6.74
N HIS A 145 13.55 6.92 7.12
CA HIS A 145 12.77 5.75 7.51
C HIS A 145 12.20 4.98 6.32
N LEU A 146 12.06 5.63 5.15
CA LEU A 146 11.61 5.02 3.90
C LEU A 146 12.74 4.35 3.11
N ASP A 147 13.99 4.69 3.42
CA ASP A 147 15.17 4.15 2.74
C ASP A 147 15.51 2.74 3.25
N ILE A 148 15.60 1.78 2.31
CA ILE A 148 15.63 0.33 2.55
C ILE A 148 17.06 -0.18 2.79
N GLU A 149 18.08 0.64 2.58
CA GLU A 149 19.49 0.22 2.69
C GLU A 149 20.00 0.02 4.14
N GLN A 150 19.13 -0.31 5.09
CA GLN A 150 19.57 -0.74 6.42
C GLN A 150 19.68 -2.27 6.48
N PRO A 151 20.90 -2.85 6.34
CA PRO A 151 21.09 -4.28 6.51
C PRO A 151 20.72 -4.65 7.94
N THR A 152 19.67 -5.45 8.10
CA THR A 152 19.32 -6.06 9.38
C THR A 152 19.80 -7.51 9.34
N THR A 153 20.89 -7.80 10.05
CA THR A 153 21.36 -9.17 10.25
C THR A 153 20.61 -9.79 11.43
N LYS A 154 20.15 -11.04 11.26
CA LYS A 154 19.55 -11.85 12.34
C LYS A 154 20.50 -12.99 12.67
N LEU A 155 20.66 -13.29 13.96
CA LEU A 155 21.31 -14.52 14.40
C LEU A 155 20.29 -15.67 14.30
N GLU A 156 20.57 -16.64 13.43
CA GLU A 156 19.82 -17.89 13.33
C GLU A 156 20.65 -19.01 13.98
N VAL A 157 20.02 -19.78 14.85
CA VAL A 157 20.63 -20.95 15.48
C VAL A 157 19.93 -22.19 14.96
N ASP A 158 20.63 -22.96 14.14
CA ASP A 158 20.17 -24.25 13.63
C ASP A 158 21.14 -25.34 14.06
N ALA A 159 20.63 -26.41 14.65
CA ALA A 159 21.41 -27.54 15.17
C ALA A 159 22.66 -27.15 16.02
N GLY A 160 22.57 -26.06 16.79
CA GLY A 160 23.66 -25.57 17.64
C GLY A 160 24.71 -24.70 16.93
N VAL A 161 24.54 -24.43 15.64
CA VAL A 161 25.38 -23.51 14.87
C VAL A 161 24.68 -22.17 14.76
N SER A 162 25.32 -21.11 15.27
CA SER A 162 24.82 -19.74 15.13
C SER A 162 25.39 -19.10 13.86
N ARG A 163 24.53 -18.67 12.95
CA ARG A 163 24.92 -17.93 11.74
C ARG A 163 24.17 -16.59 11.67
N PHE A 164 24.84 -15.56 11.17
CA PHE A 164 24.16 -14.33 10.79
C PHE A 164 23.52 -14.55 9.42
N VAL A 165 22.20 -14.47 9.34
CA VAL A 165 21.44 -14.47 8.09
C VAL A 165 20.89 -13.07 7.84
N ASP A 166 20.78 -12.72 6.56
CA ASP A 166 20.04 -11.53 6.16
C ASP A 166 18.60 -11.71 6.59
N ALA A 167 18.09 -10.80 7.43
CA ALA A 167 16.69 -10.84 7.80
C ALA A 167 15.86 -10.50 6.56
N THR A 168 14.98 -11.39 6.12
CA THR A 168 13.93 -11.04 5.16
C THR A 168 12.98 -10.06 5.87
N PRO A 169 12.98 -8.77 5.55
CA PRO A 169 12.26 -7.78 6.35
C PRO A 169 10.76 -7.73 6.01
N ALA A 170 10.35 -8.40 4.93
CA ALA A 170 8.98 -8.41 4.45
C ALA A 170 8.11 -9.38 5.26
N THR A 171 7.03 -8.84 5.84
CA THR A 171 5.90 -9.63 6.33
C THR A 171 4.68 -9.12 5.61
N ASP A 172 4.24 -9.86 4.60
CA ASP A 172 3.04 -9.50 3.84
C ASP A 172 1.81 -9.88 4.66
N ILE A 173 0.98 -8.89 4.99
CA ILE A 173 -0.31 -9.12 5.65
C ILE A 173 -1.40 -8.58 4.72
N SER A 174 -2.25 -9.48 4.23
CA SER A 174 -3.39 -9.08 3.40
C SER A 174 -4.32 -8.13 4.17
N PRO A 175 -4.83 -7.05 3.54
CA PRO A 175 -5.85 -6.20 4.15
C PRO A 175 -7.09 -6.97 4.63
N SER A 176 -7.49 -8.03 3.93
CA SER A 176 -8.65 -8.85 4.33
C SER A 176 -8.41 -9.59 5.65
N VAL A 177 -7.15 -9.92 5.96
CA VAL A 177 -6.74 -10.56 7.21
C VAL A 177 -6.69 -9.55 8.34
N LEU A 178 -6.25 -8.31 8.06
CA LEU A 178 -6.24 -7.20 9.04
C LEU A 178 -7.63 -6.62 9.33
N ALA A 179 -8.52 -6.58 8.34
CA ALA A 179 -9.84 -5.97 8.42
C ALA A 179 -10.68 -6.36 9.66
N PRO A 180 -10.86 -7.65 10.01
CA PRO A 180 -11.62 -8.02 11.20
C PRO A 180 -10.99 -7.51 12.49
N PHE A 181 -9.66 -7.53 12.60
CA PHE A 181 -8.95 -7.01 13.78
C PHE A 181 -9.03 -5.49 13.88
N LEU A 182 -8.92 -4.77 12.75
CA LEU A 182 -9.15 -3.32 12.70
C LEU A 182 -10.57 -2.95 13.12
N ALA A 183 -11.57 -3.73 12.72
CA ALA A 183 -12.95 -3.53 13.16
C ALA A 183 -13.11 -3.71 14.68
N VAL A 184 -12.50 -4.75 15.26
CA VAL A 184 -12.52 -4.99 16.72
C VAL A 184 -11.77 -3.88 17.48
N ALA A 185 -10.60 -3.48 16.99
CA ALA A 185 -9.78 -2.40 17.55
C ALA A 185 -10.54 -1.08 17.58
N ASN A 186 -11.14 -0.68 16.45
CA ASN A 186 -11.97 0.52 16.35
C ASN A 186 -13.17 0.48 17.31
N ARG A 187 -13.85 -0.67 17.42
CA ARG A 187 -14.96 -0.84 18.36
C ARG A 187 -14.52 -0.72 19.82
N ARG A 188 -13.31 -1.19 20.15
CA ARG A 188 -12.75 -1.14 21.51
C ARG A 188 -12.03 0.17 21.82
N GLY A 189 -11.75 1.01 20.83
CA GLY A 189 -10.94 2.22 20.98
C GLY A 189 -9.46 1.93 21.28
N GLU A 190 -8.99 0.72 20.96
CA GLU A 190 -7.65 0.22 21.29
C GLU A 190 -6.81 0.03 20.02
N PRO A 191 -5.49 0.22 20.05
CA PRO A 191 -4.63 -0.02 18.89
C PRO A 191 -4.45 -1.53 18.62
N VAL A 192 -4.28 -1.90 17.35
CA VAL A 192 -3.82 -3.25 16.99
C VAL A 192 -2.34 -3.36 17.34
N ARG A 193 -2.00 -4.23 18.31
CA ARG A 193 -0.61 -4.56 18.65
C ARG A 193 -0.21 -5.84 17.95
N LEU A 194 0.87 -5.79 17.17
CA LEU A 194 1.47 -6.95 16.52
C LEU A 194 2.72 -7.34 17.29
N TYR A 195 2.74 -8.55 17.83
CA TYR A 195 3.89 -9.09 18.55
C TYR A 195 4.79 -9.81 17.54
N ARG A 196 6.00 -9.29 17.32
CA ARG A 196 7.06 -9.97 16.57
C ARG A 196 8.14 -10.37 17.56
N THR A 197 8.45 -11.66 17.63
CA THR A 197 9.34 -12.23 18.65
C THR A 197 10.78 -11.71 18.58
N HIS A 198 11.20 -11.03 17.49
CA HIS A 198 12.62 -10.71 17.28
C HIS A 198 13.00 -9.36 16.64
N GLN A 199 12.14 -8.32 16.51
CA GLN A 199 12.61 -7.03 15.96
C GLN A 199 11.87 -5.79 16.48
N TRP A 200 12.64 -4.76 16.88
CA TRP A 200 12.19 -3.41 17.30
C TRP A 200 12.28 -2.39 16.14
N VAL A 201 12.30 -2.89 14.91
CA VAL A 201 12.55 -2.11 13.69
C VAL A 201 11.21 -1.57 13.16
N PRO A 202 11.18 -0.35 12.57
CA PRO A 202 10.01 0.14 11.86
C PRO A 202 9.51 -0.88 10.83
N ILE A 203 8.20 -1.06 10.73
CA ILE A 203 7.60 -2.00 9.79
C ILE A 203 7.38 -1.25 8.47
N LEU A 204 8.10 -1.66 7.43
CA LEU A 204 7.86 -1.17 6.07
C LEU A 204 6.54 -1.76 5.55
N VAL A 205 5.75 -0.93 4.88
CA VAL A 205 4.49 -1.29 4.25
C VAL A 205 4.59 -0.99 2.77
N GLN A 206 4.23 -1.93 1.91
CA GLN A 206 4.10 -1.71 0.48
C GLN A 206 2.73 -2.17 0.01
N MET A 207 2.09 -1.41 -0.87
CA MET A 207 0.81 -1.78 -1.49
C MET A 207 0.93 -1.58 -3.00
N GLY A 208 0.97 -2.67 -3.75
CA GLY A 208 1.29 -2.63 -5.18
C GLY A 208 2.70 -2.07 -5.44
N GLU A 209 2.92 -1.53 -6.64
CA GLU A 209 4.23 -0.99 -7.03
C GLU A 209 4.45 0.44 -6.55
N ALA A 210 3.37 1.22 -6.44
CA ALA A 210 3.45 2.68 -6.30
C ALA A 210 3.37 3.20 -4.86
N TYR A 211 2.82 2.43 -3.92
CA TYR A 211 2.63 2.88 -2.55
C TYR A 211 3.64 2.23 -1.60
N ARG A 212 4.30 3.06 -0.81
CA ARG A 212 5.21 2.67 0.28
C ARG A 212 4.87 3.43 1.55
N GLY A 213 5.09 2.82 2.70
CA GLY A 213 4.89 3.46 3.98
C GLY A 213 5.75 2.84 5.06
N VAL A 214 5.72 3.49 6.21
CA VAL A 214 6.39 3.01 7.43
C VAL A 214 5.41 3.10 8.57
N LEU A 215 5.31 2.02 9.35
CA LEU A 215 4.68 2.04 10.65
C LEU A 215 5.79 2.07 11.70
N MET A 216 5.87 3.17 12.43
CA MET A 216 6.76 3.26 13.58
C MET A 216 6.21 2.35 14.67
N THR A 217 7.05 1.48 15.20
CA THR A 217 6.71 0.76 16.42
C THR A 217 6.63 1.79 17.55
N VAL A 218 5.50 1.86 18.23
CA VAL A 218 5.37 2.73 19.41
C VAL A 218 6.32 2.16 20.46
N ARG A 219 7.29 2.95 20.92
CA ARG A 219 8.04 2.61 22.13
C ARG A 219 7.03 2.62 23.27
N THR A 220 6.79 1.46 23.85
CA THR A 220 6.12 1.40 25.14
C THR A 220 7.14 1.94 26.14
N ASP A 221 7.05 3.24 26.46
CA ASP A 221 7.96 3.91 27.39
C ASP A 221 7.70 3.49 28.86
N ASP A 222 6.60 2.77 29.11
CA ASP A 222 6.47 2.01 30.33
C ASP A 222 7.33 0.74 30.25
N PRO A 223 8.18 0.46 31.25
CA PRO A 223 8.81 -0.84 31.42
C PRO A 223 7.73 -1.82 31.86
N VAL A 224 6.79 -2.13 30.97
CA VAL A 224 5.98 -3.33 31.10
C VAL A 224 6.94 -4.45 30.74
N GLU A 225 7.63 -4.98 31.75
CA GLU A 225 8.55 -6.11 31.68
C GLU A 225 8.28 -6.98 30.45
N HIS A 226 9.15 -6.87 29.45
CA HIS A 226 9.25 -7.77 28.29
C HIS A 226 7.92 -8.47 27.90
N GLN A 227 6.93 -7.71 27.40
CA GLN A 227 5.75 -8.33 26.78
C GLN A 227 6.11 -8.94 25.42
N GLU A 228 6.79 -10.09 25.45
CA GLU A 228 7.08 -10.92 24.26
C GLU A 228 5.82 -11.62 23.72
N ARG A 229 4.72 -11.59 24.48
CA ARG A 229 3.46 -12.28 24.20
C ARG A 229 2.25 -11.46 24.69
N PRO A 230 1.04 -11.70 24.15
CA PRO A 230 -0.20 -11.15 24.71
C PRO A 230 -0.32 -11.48 26.20
N THR A 231 -0.75 -10.50 27.02
CA THR A 231 -0.92 -10.67 28.49
C THR A 231 -2.31 -11.11 28.91
N SER A 232 -3.27 -11.11 27.99
CA SER A 232 -4.57 -11.71 28.22
C SER A 232 -4.48 -13.23 28.07
N ASP A 233 -4.99 -13.96 29.06
CA ASP A 233 -5.20 -15.39 28.92
C ASP A 233 -6.13 -15.68 27.73
N LEU A 234 -5.80 -16.72 26.96
CA LEU A 234 -6.72 -17.28 25.99
C LEU A 234 -7.71 -18.15 26.77
N TYR A 235 -9.00 -17.84 26.65
CA TYR A 235 -10.09 -18.67 27.19
C TYR A 235 -10.70 -19.47 26.03
N PRO A 236 -10.08 -20.59 25.60
CA PRO A 236 -10.66 -21.40 24.54
C PRO A 236 -11.99 -22.00 25.02
N PRO A 237 -12.99 -22.16 24.14
CA PRO A 237 -14.17 -22.94 24.46
C PRO A 237 -13.77 -24.39 24.76
N ASP A 238 -14.48 -25.03 25.71
CA ASP A 238 -14.37 -26.47 25.92
C ASP A 238 -15.00 -27.18 24.71
N LEU A 239 -14.16 -27.68 23.80
CA LEU A 239 -14.59 -28.35 22.58
C LEU A 239 -15.07 -29.79 22.85
N ASP A 240 -14.80 -30.33 24.04
CA ASP A 240 -15.25 -31.65 24.48
C ASP A 240 -16.60 -31.57 25.23
N ASP A 241 -17.13 -30.37 25.44
CA ASP A 241 -18.46 -30.18 26.01
C ASP A 241 -19.54 -30.70 25.04
N PRO A 242 -20.36 -31.68 25.47
CA PRO A 242 -21.38 -32.32 24.62
C PRO A 242 -22.39 -31.35 24.00
N ARG A 243 -22.49 -30.12 24.52
CA ARG A 243 -23.36 -29.07 23.97
C ARG A 243 -22.89 -28.53 22.61
N TRP A 244 -21.60 -28.67 22.31
CA TRP A 244 -20.98 -28.25 21.04
C TRP A 244 -20.72 -29.40 20.08
N ALA A 245 -20.96 -30.65 20.51
CA ALA A 245 -20.95 -31.79 19.62
C ALA A 245 -21.89 -31.48 18.43
N PRO A 246 -21.43 -31.68 17.18
CA PRO A 246 -22.30 -31.48 16.02
C PRO A 246 -23.54 -32.30 16.28
N LYS A 247 -24.70 -31.65 16.33
CA LYS A 247 -25.98 -32.35 16.40
C LYS A 247 -26.00 -33.23 15.16
N GLY A 248 -25.76 -34.53 15.35
CA GLY A 248 -25.75 -35.46 14.24
C GLY A 248 -27.08 -35.34 13.53
N ASP A 249 -27.06 -34.86 12.29
CA ASP A 249 -28.06 -35.29 11.34
C ASP A 249 -27.78 -36.77 11.14
N ALA A 250 -28.63 -37.58 11.75
CA ALA A 250 -28.65 -39.00 11.58
C ALA A 250 -29.08 -39.30 10.13
N THR A 251 -28.12 -39.28 9.21
CA THR A 251 -28.16 -40.10 8.01
C THR A 251 -26.85 -40.87 7.93
N THR A 252 -26.95 -42.10 8.42
CA THR A 252 -26.05 -43.22 8.13
C THR A 252 -25.76 -43.31 6.63
N GLU A 253 -24.50 -43.14 6.26
CA GLU A 253 -23.86 -43.94 5.22
C GLU A 253 -22.38 -44.10 5.62
N THR A 254 -22.09 -45.25 6.22
CA THR A 254 -20.73 -45.76 6.37
C THR A 254 -20.19 -46.08 4.99
N GLU A 255 -19.44 -45.16 4.39
CA GLU A 255 -18.59 -45.49 3.25
C GLU A 255 -17.21 -45.96 3.72
N ASP A 256 -16.89 -47.12 3.19
CA ASP A 256 -15.77 -48.02 3.44
C ASP A 256 -14.47 -47.38 2.91
N TRP A 257 -13.56 -46.98 3.79
CA TRP A 257 -12.22 -46.47 3.40
C TRP A 257 -11.18 -47.59 3.25
N GLN A 258 -11.60 -48.83 3.00
CA GLN A 258 -10.67 -49.92 2.70
C GLN A 258 -10.48 -50.07 1.17
N GLN A 259 -9.21 -49.97 0.75
CA GLN A 259 -8.66 -50.24 -0.59
C GLN A 259 -8.87 -49.18 -1.67
N LEU A 260 -7.96 -48.19 -1.70
CA LEU A 260 -7.45 -47.69 -2.97
C LEU A 260 -6.10 -48.37 -3.25
N ASP A 261 -6.22 -49.45 -4.00
CA ASP A 261 -5.15 -50.23 -4.61
C ASP A 261 -4.44 -49.36 -5.66
N LEU A 262 -3.11 -49.23 -5.55
CA LEU A 262 -2.28 -48.54 -6.54
C LEU A 262 -2.06 -49.49 -7.73
N GLY A 263 -3.06 -49.59 -8.60
CA GLY A 263 -3.00 -50.31 -9.86
C GLY A 263 -2.24 -49.51 -10.92
N VAL A 264 -1.02 -49.95 -11.22
CA VAL A 264 -0.24 -49.57 -12.40
C VAL A 264 -0.62 -50.51 -13.54
N GLU A 265 -1.37 -50.02 -14.52
CA GLU A 265 -1.50 -50.54 -15.90
C GLU A 265 -1.77 -49.29 -16.76
N GLY A 266 -1.03 -48.96 -17.82
CA GLY A 266 -0.59 -49.80 -18.92
C GLY A 266 -1.57 -49.60 -20.09
N ASP A 267 -1.02 -49.37 -21.29
CA ASP A 267 -1.68 -49.24 -22.61
C ASP A 267 -2.09 -47.80 -22.98
N ASP A 268 -1.38 -47.09 -23.88
CA ASP A 268 -1.04 -47.38 -25.29
C ASP A 268 -2.30 -47.33 -26.17
N ASP A 269 -2.51 -46.20 -26.85
CA ASP A 269 -3.31 -46.17 -28.07
C ASP A 269 -2.87 -45.02 -28.99
N SER A 270 -2.30 -45.47 -30.10
CA SER A 270 -1.94 -44.75 -31.31
C SER A 270 -3.15 -44.50 -32.22
N ALA A 271 -3.29 -43.29 -32.75
CA ALA A 271 -3.82 -42.97 -34.11
C ALA A 271 -3.71 -41.44 -34.28
N ASP A 272 -2.82 -40.92 -35.11
CA ASP A 272 -2.93 -40.82 -36.57
C ASP A 272 -4.02 -39.82 -37.00
N ASP A 273 -3.61 -38.59 -37.32
CA ASP A 273 -4.26 -37.78 -38.35
C ASP A 273 -3.29 -36.69 -38.84
N SER A 274 -2.52 -37.04 -39.88
CA SER A 274 -1.74 -36.09 -40.68
C SER A 274 -2.51 -35.74 -41.95
N ALA A 275 -3.02 -34.50 -42.01
CA ALA A 275 -3.49 -33.83 -43.23
C ALA A 275 -2.65 -32.55 -43.37
N ASP A 276 -1.77 -32.49 -44.36
CA ASP A 276 -1.99 -31.90 -45.69
C ASP A 276 -1.99 -30.37 -45.66
N GLU A 277 -0.81 -29.77 -45.89
CA GLU A 277 -0.69 -28.49 -46.60
C GLU A 277 0.57 -28.51 -47.48
N LEU A 278 0.34 -28.89 -48.75
CA LEU A 278 1.12 -28.41 -49.88
C LEU A 278 0.58 -27.02 -50.24
N GLU A 279 1.44 -26.01 -50.35
CA GLU A 279 1.73 -25.37 -51.65
C GLU A 279 2.74 -24.23 -51.49
N ASP A 280 3.70 -24.25 -52.41
CA ASP A 280 4.84 -23.37 -52.53
C ASP A 280 4.62 -22.47 -53.77
N GLY A 281 4.66 -21.15 -53.56
CA GLY A 281 4.97 -20.09 -54.54
C GLY A 281 3.93 -19.70 -55.61
N PRO A 282 4.29 -18.80 -56.56
CA PRO A 282 5.05 -17.55 -56.42
C PRO A 282 4.42 -16.36 -57.20
N GLU A 283 4.81 -15.12 -56.86
CA GLU A 283 5.28 -13.99 -57.71
C GLU A 283 5.25 -12.65 -56.95
#